data_AF-A0A3C0G441-F1
#
_entry.id   AF-A0A3C0G441-F1
#
_cell.length_a   1.000
_cell.length_b   1.000
_cell.length_c   1.000
_cell.angle_alpha   90.00
_cell.angle_beta   90.00
_cell.angle_gamma   90.00
#
_symmetry.space_group_name_H-M   'P 1'
#
loop_
_entity.id
_entity.type
_entity.pdbx_description
1 polymer ?
#
loop_
_entity_poly.entity_id
_entity_poly.type
_entity_poly.pdbx_seq_one_letter_code
_entity_poly.pdbx_strand_id
1 'polypeptide(L)'
;MYFHPLQEEIGNMSDEDISKRIKELSRKVNTAKRFGRNPEMLAQLQHALLTYQNAIRERRIEAWHKNNKKLRNEPDLGDLVNIE
;
A
#
# COMPACT_ATOMS: atom_id res chain seq x y z
N MET A 1 8.44 -9.04 6.87
CA MET A 1 7.06 -8.75 6.46
C MET A 1 6.58 -9.96 5.67
N TYR A 2 5.52 -10.64 6.11
CA TYR A 2 5.01 -11.82 5.40
C TYR A 2 4.29 -11.37 4.12
N PHE A 3 4.76 -11.90 3.00
CA PHE A 3 4.29 -11.56 1.67
C PHE A 3 2.93 -12.25 1.43
N HIS A 4 1.86 -11.50 1.16
CA HIS A 4 0.57 -12.06 0.75
C HIS A 4 0.60 -12.29 -0.76
N PRO A 5 0.18 -13.46 -1.29
CA PRO A 5 0.28 -13.84 -2.71
C PRO A 5 -0.52 -12.99 -3.71
N LEU A 6 -1.11 -11.87 -3.28
CA LEU A 6 -1.70 -10.84 -4.14
C LEU A 6 -0.83 -9.57 -4.24
N GLN A 7 0.37 -9.58 -3.66
CA GLN A 7 1.25 -8.41 -3.60
C GLN A 7 1.99 -8.10 -4.91
N GLU A 8 2.19 -9.07 -5.81
CA GLU A 8 2.90 -8.83 -7.09
C GLU A 8 2.16 -7.90 -8.06
N GLU A 9 0.95 -7.44 -7.74
CA GLU A 9 0.25 -6.43 -8.55
C GLU A 9 0.13 -5.06 -7.87
N ILE A 10 0.19 -4.97 -6.53
CA ILE A 10 -0.03 -3.68 -5.82
C ILE A 10 1.09 -2.69 -6.12
N GLY A 11 2.33 -3.16 -6.23
CA GLY A 11 3.48 -2.33 -6.58
C GLY A 11 3.34 -1.64 -7.95
N ASN A 12 2.66 -2.30 -8.89
CA ASN A 12 2.50 -1.85 -10.28
C ASN A 12 1.22 -1.03 -10.52
N MET A 13 0.30 -0.97 -9.55
CA MET A 13 -0.94 -0.20 -9.66
C MET A 13 -0.71 1.30 -9.48
N SER A 14 -1.49 2.14 -10.16
CA SER A 14 -1.51 3.57 -9.89
C SER A 14 -2.15 3.88 -8.51
N ASP A 15 -1.85 5.04 -7.94
CA ASP A 15 -2.50 5.49 -6.68
C ASP A 15 -4.03 5.58 -6.83
N GLU A 16 -4.51 5.88 -8.03
CA GLU A 16 -5.93 5.93 -8.34
C GLU A 16 -6.57 4.54 -8.31
N ASP A 17 -5.89 3.54 -8.89
CA ASP A 17 -6.39 2.16 -8.92
C ASP A 17 -6.40 1.54 -7.52
N ILE A 18 -5.35 1.81 -6.72
CA ILE A 18 -5.34 1.40 -5.31
C ILE A 18 -6.50 2.06 -4.56
N SER A 19 -6.75 3.35 -4.80
CA SER A 19 -7.87 4.07 -4.17
C SER A 19 -9.24 3.50 -4.57
N LYS A 20 -9.43 3.12 -5.84
CA LYS A 20 -10.64 2.43 -6.31
C LYS A 20 -10.79 1.09 -5.59
N ARG A 21 -9.71 0.32 -5.48
CA ARG A 21 -9.72 -1.00 -4.82
C ARG A 21 -10.03 -0.92 -3.33
N ILE A 22 -9.49 0.07 -2.62
CA ILE A 22 -9.83 0.35 -1.22
C ILE A 22 -11.33 0.63 -1.06
N LYS A 23 -11.93 1.42 -1.95
CA LYS A 23 -13.38 1.70 -1.91
C LYS A 23 -14.20 0.43 -2.10
N GLU A 24 -13.83 -0.42 -3.06
CA GLU A 24 -14.49 -1.71 -3.29
C GLU A 24 -14.37 -2.65 -2.09
N LEU A 25 -13.15 -2.84 -1.57
CA LEU A 25 -12.90 -3.70 -0.42
C LEU A 25 -13.63 -3.20 0.82
N SER A 26 -13.66 -1.89 1.06
CA SER A 26 -14.41 -1.30 2.17
C SER A 26 -15.91 -1.60 2.09
N ARG A 27 -16.50 -1.52 0.89
CA ARG A 27 -17.91 -1.92 0.66
C ARG A 27 -18.10 -3.41 0.96
N LYS A 28 -17.22 -4.28 0.44
CA LYS A 28 -17.28 -5.73 0.67
C LYS A 28 -17.14 -6.10 2.14
N VAL A 29 -16.21 -5.48 2.86
CA VAL A 29 -16.05 -5.64 4.32
C VAL A 29 -17.33 -5.23 5.03
N ASN A 30 -17.92 -4.08 4.69
CA ASN A 30 -19.16 -3.62 5.32
C ASN A 30 -20.34 -4.57 5.07
N THR A 31 -20.48 -5.08 3.84
CA THR A 31 -21.48 -6.09 3.51
C THR A 31 -21.22 -7.38 4.28
N ALA A 32 -19.99 -7.87 4.33
CA ALA A 32 -19.61 -9.09 5.04
C ALA A 32 -19.80 -8.95 6.57
N LYS A 33 -19.52 -7.78 7.16
CA LYS A 33 -19.79 -7.51 8.58
C LYS A 33 -21.27 -7.53 8.92
N ARG A 34 -22.13 -7.04 8.01
CA ARG A 34 -23.57 -6.90 8.25
C ARG A 34 -24.35 -8.17 7.95
N PHE A 35 -23.98 -8.88 6.89
CA PHE A 35 -24.77 -9.99 6.35
C PHE A 35 -23.97 -11.29 6.22
N GLY A 36 -22.65 -11.25 6.41
CA GLY A 36 -21.79 -12.42 6.29
C GLY A 36 -21.93 -13.34 7.48
N ARG A 37 -22.09 -14.64 7.21
CA ARG A 37 -22.05 -15.71 8.22
C ARG A 37 -20.68 -16.40 8.30
N ASN A 38 -19.75 -16.04 7.42
CA ASN A 38 -18.41 -16.61 7.37
C ASN A 38 -17.37 -15.63 7.96
N PRO A 39 -16.85 -15.91 9.17
CA PRO A 39 -15.85 -15.06 9.82
C PRO A 39 -14.48 -15.10 9.14
N GLU A 40 -14.11 -16.21 8.50
CA GLU A 40 -12.84 -16.34 7.79
C GLU A 40 -12.79 -15.43 6.56
N MET A 41 -13.89 -15.42 5.78
CA MET A 41 -14.02 -14.53 4.63
C MET A 41 -13.93 -13.05 5.06
N LEU A 42 -14.55 -12.69 6.20
CA LEU A 42 -14.45 -11.34 6.75
C LEU A 42 -12.99 -10.99 7.09
N ALA A 43 -12.28 -11.90 7.76
CA ALA A 43 -10.88 -11.69 8.11
C ALA A 43 -9.99 -11.50 6.87
N GLN A 44 -10.19 -12.31 5.82
CA GLN A 44 -9.47 -12.18 4.55
C GLN A 44 -9.74 -10.82 3.88
N LEU A 45 -11.00 -10.37 3.85
CA LEU A 45 -11.36 -9.05 3.30
C LEU A 45 -10.75 -7.89 4.10
N GLN A 46 -10.70 -8.02 5.43
CA GLN A 46 -10.05 -7.03 6.29
C GLN A 46 -8.53 -7.00 6.07
N HIS A 47 -7.89 -8.16 5.96
CA HIS A 47 -6.46 -8.27 5.66
C HIS A 47 -6.12 -7.65 4.30
N ALA A 48 -6.93 -7.95 3.27
CA ALA A 48 -6.78 -7.35 1.95
C ALA A 48 -6.92 -5.82 2.02
N LEU A 49 -7.96 -5.31 2.66
CA LEU A 49 -8.17 -3.87 2.84
C LEU A 49 -6.98 -3.18 3.51
N LEU A 50 -6.47 -3.77 4.59
CA LEU A 50 -5.31 -3.25 5.31
C LEU A 50 -4.06 -3.20 4.43
N THR A 51 -3.84 -4.23 3.62
CA THR A 51 -2.69 -4.31 2.70
C THR A 51 -2.69 -3.15 1.71
N TYR A 52 -3.84 -2.84 1.07
CA TYR A 52 -3.93 -1.72 0.13
C TYR A 52 -3.81 -0.36 0.83
N GLN A 53 -4.35 -0.22 2.05
CA GLN A 53 -4.19 1.02 2.84
C GLN A 53 -2.72 1.26 3.21
N ASN A 54 -2.01 0.21 3.60
CA ASN A 54 -0.58 0.29 3.91
C ASN A 54 0.25 0.68 2.69
N ALA A 55 -0.05 0.13 1.51
CA ALA A 55 0.63 0.50 0.27
C ALA A 55 0.53 2.00 -0.05
N ILE A 56 -0.65 2.62 0.09
CA ILE A 56 -0.77 4.09 -0.07
C ILE A 56 0.05 4.83 0.99
N ARG A 57 0.03 4.35 2.24
CA ARG A 57 0.76 4.99 3.33
C ARG A 57 2.26 4.96 3.07
N GLU A 58 2.79 3.82 2.66
CA GLU A 58 4.20 3.63 2.30
C GLU A 58 4.59 4.55 1.14
N ARG A 59 3.81 4.58 0.06
CA ARG A 59 4.05 5.49 -1.08
C ARG A 59 4.09 6.96 -0.67
N ARG A 60 3.19 7.39 0.23
CA ARG A 60 3.18 8.77 0.76
C ARG A 60 4.42 9.07 1.60
N ILE A 61 4.84 8.12 2.42
CA ILE A 61 6.06 8.24 3.23
C ILE A 61 7.29 8.34 2.32
N GLU A 62 7.40 7.48 1.31
CA GLU A 62 8.48 7.51 0.32
C GLU A 62 8.51 8.84 -0.46
N ALA A 63 7.35 9.32 -0.92
CA ALA A 63 7.24 10.60 -1.61
C ALA A 63 7.67 11.76 -0.68
N TRP A 64 7.28 11.72 0.60
CA TRP A 64 7.71 12.70 1.59
C TRP A 64 9.23 12.66 1.83
N HIS A 65 9.82 11.47 1.96
CA HIS A 65 11.27 11.33 2.09
C HIS A 65 12.00 11.88 0.86
N LYS A 66 11.56 11.54 -0.36
CA LYS A 66 12.13 12.05 -1.61
C LYS A 66 12.02 13.57 -1.72
N ASN A 67 10.86 14.14 -1.39
CA ASN A 67 10.65 15.58 -1.44
C ASN A 67 11.49 16.32 -0.39
N ASN A 68 11.62 15.79 0.82
CA ASN A 68 12.49 16.41 1.84
C ASN A 68 13.98 16.33 1.47
N LYS A 69 14.45 15.21 0.92
CA LYS A 69 15.83 15.12 0.43
C LYS A 69 16.11 16.17 -0.65
N LYS A 70 15.20 16.32 -1.62
CA LYS A 70 15.27 17.36 -2.65
C LYS A 70 15.29 18.77 -2.05
N LEU A 71 14.43 19.05 -1.08
CA LEU A 71 14.37 20.36 -0.40
C LEU A 71 15.63 20.68 0.40
N ARG A 72 16.37 19.66 0.85
CA ARG A 72 17.59 19.81 1.65
C ARG A 72 18.87 19.83 0.81
N ASN A 73 18.79 19.73 -0.52
CA ASN A 73 19.95 19.59 -1.43
C ASN A 73 20.95 18.51 -0.97
N GLU A 74 20.46 17.47 -0.28
CA GLU A 74 21.32 16.34 0.10
C GLU A 74 21.58 15.51 -1.16
N PRO A 75 22.85 15.31 -1.58
CA PRO A 75 23.16 14.43 -2.71
C PRO A 75 22.63 13.02 -2.41
N ASP A 76 22.11 12.35 -3.44
CA ASP A 76 21.59 11.01 -3.23
C ASP A 76 22.76 10.12 -2.78
N LEU A 77 22.52 9.25 -1.79
CA LEU A 77 23.58 8.40 -1.23
C LEU A 77 24.27 7.56 -2.31
N GLY A 78 23.57 7.25 -3.42
CA GLY A 78 24.13 6.59 -4.60
C GLY A 78 25.15 7.43 -5.37
N ASP A 79 25.03 8.76 -5.38
CA ASP A 79 26.04 9.67 -5.96
C ASP A 79 27.29 9.80 -5.07
N LEU A 80 27.16 9.47 -3.78
CA LEU A 80 28.27 9.45 -2.82
C LEU A 80 29.03 8.13 -2.84
N VAL A 81 28.47 7.07 -3.45
CA VAL A 81 29.19 5.80 -3.64
C VAL A 81 29.88 5.82 -5.00
N ASN A 82 31.04 6.48 -5.08
CA ASN A 82 32.00 6.18 -6.13
C ASN A 82 32.57 4.77 -5.85
N ILE A 83 31.99 3.75 -6.48
CA ILE A 83 32.63 2.44 -6.59
C ILE A 83 33.53 2.49 -7.83
N GLU A 84 34.77 2.97 -7.67
CA GLU A 84 35.87 2.67 -8.58
C GLU A 84 36.52 1.33 -8.21
#